data_AF-A0A956J7E3-F1
#
_entry.id   AF-A0A956J7E3-F1
#
_cell.length_a   1.000
_cell.length_b   1.000
_cell.length_c   1.000
_cell.angle_alpha   90.00
_cell.angle_beta   90.00
_cell.angle_gamma   90.00
#
_symmetry.space_group_name_H-M   'P 1'
#
loop_
_entity.id
_entity.type
_entity.pdbx_description
1 polymer ?
#
loop_
_entity_poly.entity_id
_entity_poly.type
_entity_poly.pdbx_seq_one_letter_code
_entity_poly.pdbx_strand_id
1 'polypeptide(L)'
;ATKSFLGLLLLTLALFGLGCASVPKGAKTLISRNANCPEKEMRFKEYSEHIVNGDGCGQRIQVVLTCPYGETQYSGKCVWRLVNDLKEQRLKARASLDFKCDAASLYIKPADALSWGIEGCGQSATYLWHCPTRTSGSDISVSSYTPSYSDECTWVMNSAR
;
A
#
# COMPACT_ATOMS: atom_id res chain seq x y z
N ALA A 1 54.45 -28.17 22.75
CA ALA A 1 53.07 -28.13 23.28
C ALA A 1 52.31 -26.99 22.60
N THR A 2 51.73 -27.27 21.44
CA THR A 2 51.01 -26.32 20.59
C THR A 2 49.51 -26.40 20.92
N LYS A 3 49.01 -25.44 21.70
CA LYS A 3 47.56 -25.27 21.94
C LYS A 3 46.98 -24.41 20.82
N SER A 4 46.66 -25.06 19.72
CA SER A 4 46.09 -24.45 18.52
C SER A 4 44.60 -24.15 18.69
N PHE A 5 44.26 -22.85 18.68
CA PHE A 5 43.40 -22.22 17.67
C PHE A 5 42.08 -22.90 17.22
N LEU A 6 41.40 -23.66 18.07
CA LEU A 6 40.08 -24.27 17.73
C LEU A 6 38.86 -23.53 18.29
N GLY A 7 39.02 -22.31 18.80
CA GLY A 7 37.94 -21.57 19.49
C GLY A 7 37.24 -20.47 18.69
N LEU A 8 37.66 -20.19 17.45
CA LEU A 8 37.26 -18.97 16.73
C LEU A 8 36.67 -19.21 15.32
N LEU A 9 36.02 -20.36 15.10
CA LEU A 9 35.35 -20.67 13.83
C LEU A 9 33.85 -21.01 13.99
N LEU A 10 33.24 -20.62 15.10
CA LEU A 10 31.80 -20.83 15.37
C LEU A 10 31.01 -19.51 15.52
N LEU A 11 31.65 -18.36 15.33
CA LEU A 11 31.01 -17.05 15.56
C LEU A 11 30.56 -16.29 14.30
N THR A 12 30.72 -16.85 13.10
CA THR A 12 30.47 -16.12 11.83
C THR A 12 29.22 -16.54 11.05
N LEU A 13 28.45 -17.53 11.52
CA LEU A 13 27.25 -18.02 10.82
C LEU A 13 25.90 -17.68 11.49
N ALA A 14 25.92 -16.82 12.53
CA ALA A 14 24.70 -16.40 13.23
C ALA A 14 24.17 -15.01 12.82
N LEU A 15 24.72 -14.36 11.79
CA LEU A 15 24.37 -12.98 11.38
C LEU A 15 23.67 -12.84 10.03
N PHE A 16 23.37 -13.95 9.32
CA PHE A 16 22.55 -13.93 8.10
C PHE A 16 21.16 -14.56 8.29
N GLY A 17 20.70 -14.67 9.53
CA GLY A 17 19.30 -14.87 9.85
C GLY A 17 18.54 -13.54 9.84
N LEU A 18 18.69 -12.73 8.78
CA LEU A 18 17.64 -11.77 8.42
C LEU A 18 16.46 -12.65 8.01
N GLY A 19 15.70 -13.08 9.01
CA GLY A 19 14.53 -13.92 8.84
C GLY A 19 13.67 -13.24 7.79
N CYS A 20 13.55 -13.89 6.63
CA CYS A 20 12.48 -13.58 5.70
C CYS A 20 11.19 -13.79 6.50
N ALA A 21 10.68 -12.71 7.10
CA ALA A 21 9.36 -12.69 7.65
C ALA A 21 8.45 -13.21 6.52
N SER A 22 7.77 -14.31 6.80
CA SER A 22 6.96 -14.96 5.80
C SER A 22 5.71 -14.12 5.64
N VAL A 23 5.53 -13.54 4.45
CA VAL A 23 4.32 -12.79 4.13
C VAL A 23 3.09 -13.55 4.62
N PRO A 24 2.21 -12.91 5.42
CA PRO A 24 1.07 -13.57 6.03
C PRO A 24 0.23 -14.29 4.96
N LYS A 25 -0.15 -15.55 5.23
CA LYS A 25 -0.93 -16.36 4.29
C LYS A 25 -2.19 -15.64 3.78
N GLY A 26 -2.85 -14.86 4.65
CA GLY A 26 -4.02 -14.07 4.28
C GLY A 26 -3.74 -12.98 3.24
N ALA A 27 -2.56 -12.36 3.27
CA ALA A 27 -2.17 -11.34 2.31
C ALA A 27 -2.00 -11.95 0.91
N LYS A 28 -1.29 -13.08 0.79
CA LYS A 28 -1.05 -13.75 -0.51
C LYS A 28 -2.34 -14.13 -1.23
N THR A 29 -3.28 -14.74 -0.51
CA THR A 29 -4.56 -15.18 -1.07
C THR A 29 -5.39 -14.01 -1.59
N LEU A 30 -5.47 -12.91 -0.81
CA LEU A 30 -6.21 -11.71 -1.21
C LEU A 30 -5.60 -11.09 -2.47
N ILE A 31 -4.27 -10.96 -2.49
CA ILE A 31 -3.56 -10.33 -3.59
C ILE A 31 -3.76 -11.14 -4.87
N SER A 32 -3.64 -12.47 -4.79
CA SER A 32 -3.88 -13.34 -5.95
C SER A 32 -5.27 -13.15 -6.54
N ARG A 33 -6.29 -13.03 -5.69
CA ARG A 33 -7.67 -12.83 -6.11
C ARG A 33 -7.90 -11.45 -6.72
N ASN A 34 -7.51 -10.37 -6.05
CA ASN A 34 -7.86 -9.02 -6.46
C ASN A 34 -6.98 -8.50 -7.61
N ALA A 35 -5.71 -8.90 -7.67
CA ALA A 35 -4.83 -8.52 -8.77
C ALA A 35 -5.05 -9.40 -10.03
N ASN A 36 -6.03 -10.32 -10.00
CA ASN A 36 -6.25 -11.35 -11.03
C ASN A 36 -4.92 -12.01 -11.47
N CYS A 37 -4.10 -12.33 -10.48
CA CYS A 37 -2.72 -12.71 -10.70
C CYS A 37 -2.42 -14.00 -9.93
N PRO A 38 -1.90 -15.06 -10.57
CA PRO A 38 -1.62 -16.30 -9.87
C PRO A 38 -0.59 -16.11 -8.74
N GLU A 39 -0.82 -16.72 -7.57
CA GLU A 39 0.09 -16.59 -6.42
C GLU A 39 1.55 -16.96 -6.77
N LYS A 40 1.74 -17.97 -7.64
CA LYS A 40 3.07 -18.42 -8.11
C LYS A 40 3.85 -17.33 -8.89
N GLU A 41 3.17 -16.32 -9.41
CA GLU A 41 3.76 -15.21 -10.17
C GLU A 41 4.05 -13.99 -9.29
N MET A 42 3.75 -14.08 -7.99
CA MET A 42 3.94 -12.99 -7.04
C MET A 42 5.27 -13.12 -6.32
N ARG A 43 5.96 -11.99 -6.22
CA ARG A 43 7.18 -11.84 -5.41
C ARG A 43 6.96 -10.72 -4.44
N PHE A 44 6.96 -11.04 -3.15
CA PHE A 44 6.78 -10.06 -2.10
C PHE A 44 8.12 -9.71 -1.45
N LYS A 45 8.27 -8.44 -1.11
CA LYS A 45 9.31 -7.90 -0.25
C LYS A 45 8.60 -7.24 0.91
N GLU A 46 8.64 -7.90 2.07
CA GLU A 46 8.06 -7.35 3.29
C GLU A 46 8.83 -6.09 3.69
N TYR A 47 8.09 -5.03 4.01
CA TYR A 47 8.67 -3.74 4.37
C TYR A 47 8.37 -3.40 5.83
N SER A 48 7.20 -3.80 6.33
CA SER A 48 6.83 -3.74 7.74
C SER A 48 5.74 -4.76 8.07
N GLU A 49 5.45 -4.94 9.36
CA GLU A 49 4.37 -5.80 9.86
C GLU A 49 2.98 -5.45 9.28
N HIS A 50 2.81 -4.22 8.77
CA HIS A 50 1.55 -3.69 8.28
C HIS A 50 1.53 -3.41 6.79
N ILE A 51 2.69 -3.43 6.12
CA ILE A 51 2.82 -3.09 4.70
C ILE A 51 3.70 -4.12 4.00
N VAL A 52 3.11 -4.76 2.99
CA VAL A 52 3.83 -5.67 2.11
C VAL A 52 3.85 -5.09 0.71
N ASN A 53 5.05 -4.87 0.19
CA ASN A 53 5.26 -4.52 -1.21
C ASN A 53 5.55 -5.81 -1.99
N GLY A 54 5.24 -5.81 -3.28
CA GLY A 54 5.56 -6.91 -4.15
C GLY A 54 5.42 -6.56 -5.61
N ASP A 55 5.74 -7.53 -6.44
CA ASP A 55 5.58 -7.50 -7.88
C ASP A 55 4.79 -8.75 -8.29
N GLY A 56 3.80 -8.59 -9.16
CA GLY A 56 3.00 -9.69 -9.68
C GLY A 56 2.34 -9.31 -11.00
N CYS A 57 2.38 -10.21 -11.98
CA CYS A 57 1.76 -10.00 -13.29
C CYS A 57 2.16 -8.70 -13.98
N GLY A 58 3.44 -8.34 -13.89
CA GLY A 58 4.01 -7.12 -14.48
C GLY A 58 3.64 -5.83 -13.75
N GLN A 59 3.01 -5.90 -12.58
CA GLN A 59 2.57 -4.74 -11.81
C GLN A 59 3.19 -4.74 -10.43
N ARG A 60 3.42 -3.53 -9.90
CA ARG A 60 3.76 -3.33 -8.49
C ARG A 60 2.49 -3.47 -7.66
N ILE A 61 2.60 -4.26 -6.60
CA ILE A 61 1.52 -4.55 -5.67
C ILE A 61 1.91 -4.00 -4.31
N GLN A 62 0.99 -3.29 -3.68
CA GLN A 62 1.13 -2.90 -2.28
C GLN A 62 -0.13 -3.29 -1.54
N VAL A 63 0.03 -4.01 -0.43
CA VAL A 63 -1.03 -4.28 0.52
C VAL A 63 -0.73 -3.68 1.87
N VAL A 64 -1.80 -3.30 2.56
CA VAL A 64 -1.76 -2.78 3.92
C VAL A 64 -2.75 -3.54 4.80
N LEU A 65 -2.37 -3.78 6.05
CA LEU A 65 -3.27 -4.33 7.05
C LEU A 65 -4.18 -3.21 7.57
N THR A 66 -5.48 -3.34 7.35
CA THR A 66 -6.49 -2.38 7.80
C THR A 66 -7.30 -2.98 8.94
N CYS A 67 -7.40 -2.26 10.06
CA CYS A 67 -8.19 -2.65 11.21
C CYS A 67 -9.40 -1.71 11.37
N PRO A 68 -10.56 -2.20 11.84
CA PRO A 68 -11.65 -1.32 12.24
C PRO A 68 -11.23 -0.34 13.35
N TYR A 69 -11.94 0.78 13.48
CA TYR A 69 -11.63 1.77 14.52
C TYR A 69 -11.71 1.14 15.92
N GLY A 70 -10.68 1.39 16.74
CA GLY A 70 -10.57 0.84 18.10
C GLY A 70 -10.10 -0.62 18.16
N GLU A 71 -9.86 -1.27 17.02
CA GLU A 71 -9.34 -2.63 16.96
C GLU A 71 -7.81 -2.66 16.85
N THR A 72 -7.19 -3.69 17.42
CA THR A 72 -5.74 -3.91 17.31
C THR A 72 -5.43 -4.98 16.26
N GLN A 73 -4.20 -5.01 15.77
CA GLN A 73 -3.73 -6.03 14.81
C GLN A 73 -3.94 -7.48 15.28
N TYR A 74 -4.04 -7.68 16.60
CA TYR A 74 -4.22 -8.99 17.22
C TYR A 74 -5.68 -9.40 17.39
N SER A 75 -6.65 -8.53 17.10
CA SER A 75 -8.06 -8.83 17.32
C SER A 75 -8.67 -9.81 16.32
N GLY A 76 -7.91 -10.18 15.28
CA GLY A 76 -8.37 -11.05 14.19
C GLY A 76 -9.40 -10.41 13.26
N LYS A 77 -9.80 -9.16 13.52
CA LYS A 77 -10.76 -8.40 12.69
C LYS A 77 -10.08 -7.56 11.61
N CYS A 78 -8.76 -7.48 11.61
CA CYS A 78 -8.01 -6.75 10.61
C CYS A 78 -7.96 -7.54 9.29
N VAL A 79 -8.05 -6.82 8.18
CA VAL A 79 -8.03 -7.39 6.84
C VAL A 79 -6.93 -6.73 6.02
N TRP A 80 -6.18 -7.55 5.30
CA TRP A 80 -5.28 -7.05 4.25
C TRP A 80 -6.12 -6.43 3.14
N ARG A 81 -5.65 -5.34 2.55
CA ARG A 81 -6.29 -4.68 1.40
C ARG A 81 -5.23 -4.17 0.44
N LEU A 82 -5.53 -4.20 -0.86
CA LEU A 82 -4.70 -3.52 -1.85
C LEU A 82 -4.79 -2.01 -1.62
N VAL A 83 -3.64 -1.34 -1.70
CA VAL A 83 -3.60 0.12 -1.58
C VAL A 83 -4.37 0.79 -2.71
N ASN A 84 -4.41 0.18 -3.91
CA ASN A 84 -5.22 0.69 -5.01
C ASN A 84 -6.72 0.62 -4.67
N ASP A 85 -7.23 -0.51 -4.17
CA ASP A 85 -8.63 -0.63 -3.73
C ASP A 85 -9.00 0.43 -2.68
N LEU A 86 -8.07 0.71 -1.75
CA LEU A 86 -8.26 1.73 -0.72
C LEU A 86 -8.28 3.15 -1.30
N LYS A 87 -7.39 3.44 -2.24
CA LYS A 87 -7.35 4.72 -2.97
C LYS A 87 -8.67 4.94 -3.71
N GLU A 88 -9.16 3.93 -4.42
CA GLU A 88 -10.43 3.97 -5.13
C GLU A 88 -11.62 4.19 -4.19
N GLN A 89 -11.68 3.44 -3.07
CA GLN A 89 -12.73 3.61 -2.06
C GLN A 89 -12.73 5.01 -1.45
N ARG A 90 -11.55 5.54 -1.07
CA ARG A 90 -11.40 6.91 -0.56
C ARG A 90 -11.77 7.96 -1.61
N LEU A 91 -11.45 7.71 -2.89
CA LEU A 91 -11.80 8.61 -3.98
C LEU A 91 -13.32 8.70 -4.16
N LYS A 92 -14.00 7.54 -4.23
CA LYS A 92 -15.46 7.51 -4.33
C LYS A 92 -16.14 8.13 -3.12
N ALA A 93 -15.64 7.86 -1.91
CA ALA A 93 -16.16 8.50 -0.71
C ALA A 93 -16.00 10.03 -0.77
N ARG A 94 -14.84 10.53 -1.21
CA ARG A 94 -14.65 11.97 -1.38
C ARG A 94 -15.59 12.56 -2.43
N ALA A 95 -15.64 11.95 -3.61
CA ALA A 95 -16.46 12.43 -4.70
C ALA A 95 -17.96 12.34 -4.41
N SER A 96 -18.41 11.37 -3.61
CA SER A 96 -19.82 11.29 -3.17
C SER A 96 -20.25 12.51 -2.36
N LEU A 97 -19.33 13.09 -1.58
CA LEU A 97 -19.58 14.31 -0.82
C LEU A 97 -19.61 15.53 -1.75
N ASP A 98 -18.65 15.62 -2.67
CA ASP A 98 -18.56 16.76 -3.60
C ASP A 98 -19.75 16.78 -4.58
N PHE A 99 -20.15 15.62 -5.13
CA PHE A 99 -21.26 15.49 -6.09
C PHE A 99 -22.63 15.41 -5.41
N LYS A 100 -22.66 15.17 -4.09
CA LYS A 100 -23.86 14.94 -3.28
C LYS A 100 -24.69 13.75 -3.79
N CYS A 101 -24.04 12.62 -4.04
CA CYS A 101 -24.72 11.39 -4.43
C CYS A 101 -23.99 10.12 -3.97
N ASP A 102 -24.66 8.97 -4.03
CA ASP A 102 -24.13 7.73 -3.47
C ASP A 102 -22.82 7.30 -4.12
N ALA A 103 -21.83 6.92 -3.31
CA ALA A 103 -20.53 6.43 -3.81
C ALA A 103 -20.67 5.22 -4.76
N ALA A 104 -21.75 4.44 -4.64
CA ALA A 104 -22.04 3.29 -5.49
C ALA A 104 -22.40 3.67 -6.94
N SER A 105 -22.92 4.89 -7.17
CA SER A 105 -23.25 5.37 -8.52
C SER A 105 -22.07 6.06 -9.23
N LEU A 106 -20.92 6.16 -8.56
CA LEU A 106 -19.72 6.77 -9.09
C LEU A 106 -18.82 5.76 -9.79
N TYR A 107 -18.33 6.15 -10.96
CA TYR A 107 -17.37 5.41 -11.76
C TYR A 107 -16.00 6.12 -11.76
N ILE A 108 -14.93 5.35 -11.53
CA ILE A 108 -13.55 5.83 -11.62
C ILE A 108 -13.05 5.53 -13.02
N LYS A 109 -12.45 6.53 -13.66
CA LYS A 109 -11.72 6.36 -14.91
C LYS A 109 -10.29 6.92 -14.78
N PRO A 110 -9.30 6.31 -15.43
CA PRO A 110 -7.98 6.94 -15.55
C PRO A 110 -8.13 8.27 -16.29
N ALA A 111 -7.60 9.36 -15.72
CA ALA A 111 -7.57 10.66 -16.38
C ALA A 111 -6.16 10.96 -16.92
N ASP A 112 -5.13 10.81 -16.08
CA ASP A 112 -3.73 10.80 -16.48
C ASP A 112 -2.88 9.97 -15.49
N ALA A 113 -1.54 10.08 -15.56
CA ALA A 113 -0.63 9.32 -14.70
C ALA A 113 -0.71 9.69 -13.19
N LEU A 114 -1.21 10.89 -12.87
CA LEU A 114 -1.27 11.46 -11.52
C LEU A 114 -2.68 11.88 -11.11
N SER A 115 -3.66 11.78 -12.01
CA SER A 115 -5.05 12.18 -11.79
C SER A 115 -6.05 11.08 -12.16
N TRP A 116 -7.16 11.08 -11.43
CA TRP A 116 -8.25 10.12 -11.58
C TRP A 116 -9.53 10.88 -11.89
N GLY A 117 -10.22 10.48 -12.94
CA GLY A 117 -11.54 10.98 -13.28
C GLY A 117 -12.62 10.27 -12.48
N ILE A 118 -13.59 11.02 -12.00
CA ILE A 118 -14.85 10.48 -11.46
C ILE A 118 -16.01 10.99 -12.28
N GLU A 119 -16.91 10.10 -12.63
CA GLU A 119 -18.18 10.39 -13.29
C GLU A 119 -19.32 9.73 -12.55
N GLY A 120 -20.46 10.41 -12.48
CA GLY A 120 -21.68 9.89 -11.89
C GLY A 120 -22.67 11.00 -11.58
N CYS A 121 -23.95 10.65 -11.50
CA CYS A 121 -25.00 11.61 -11.09
C CYS A 121 -25.07 12.87 -11.97
N GLY A 122 -24.73 12.74 -13.26
CA GLY A 122 -24.69 13.85 -14.21
C GLY A 122 -23.51 14.82 -14.03
N GLN A 123 -22.54 14.50 -13.18
CA GLN A 123 -21.36 15.32 -12.90
C GLN A 123 -20.07 14.58 -13.25
N SER A 124 -19.03 15.36 -13.55
CA SER A 124 -17.69 14.82 -13.78
C SER A 124 -16.61 15.70 -13.15
N ALA A 125 -15.56 15.08 -12.59
CA ALA A 125 -14.45 15.79 -12.00
C ALA A 125 -13.15 14.99 -12.10
N THR A 126 -12.02 15.69 -12.04
CA THR A 126 -10.69 15.08 -11.93
C THR A 126 -10.14 15.31 -10.54
N TYR A 127 -9.55 14.30 -9.93
CA TYR A 127 -8.97 14.34 -8.60
C TYR A 127 -7.48 14.03 -8.63
N LEU A 128 -6.73 14.70 -7.76
CA LEU A 128 -5.30 14.45 -7.53
C LEU A 128 -5.09 13.84 -6.15
N TRP A 129 -4.20 12.85 -6.07
CA TRP A 129 -3.76 12.30 -4.78
C TRP A 129 -2.71 13.23 -4.18
N HIS A 130 -3.12 14.04 -3.22
CA HIS A 130 -2.24 15.00 -2.56
C HIS A 130 -1.77 14.47 -1.22
N CYS A 131 -0.47 14.30 -1.06
CA CYS A 131 0.17 14.03 0.22
C CYS A 131 0.89 15.31 0.65
N PRO A 132 0.53 15.93 1.79
CA PRO A 132 1.30 17.05 2.29
C PRO A 132 2.73 16.57 2.54
N THR A 133 3.70 17.22 1.91
CA THR A 133 5.11 16.99 2.25
C THR A 133 5.29 17.43 3.70
N ARG A 134 5.70 16.52 4.58
CA ARG A 134 6.14 16.90 5.92
C ARG A 134 7.33 17.85 5.76
N THR A 135 7.09 19.15 5.85
CA THR A 135 8.13 20.18 5.94
C THR A 135 8.71 20.18 7.35
N SER A 136 9.34 19.07 7.75
CA SER A 136 10.17 19.01 8.95
C SER A 136 11.64 19.22 8.56
N GLY A 137 12.02 20.47 8.32
CA GLY A 137 13.34 21.06 8.58
C GLY A 137 14.63 20.29 8.31
N SER A 138 14.68 19.31 7.42
CA SER A 138 15.93 18.65 7.03
C SER A 138 15.83 18.16 5.59
N ASP A 139 16.89 18.42 4.83
CA ASP A 139 17.04 18.08 3.42
C ASP A 139 16.65 16.64 3.13
N ILE A 140 15.47 16.44 2.53
CA ILE A 140 15.10 15.15 1.95
C ILE A 140 15.23 15.27 0.45
N SER A 141 16.36 14.76 -0.03
CA SER A 141 16.59 14.42 -1.43
C SER A 141 15.39 13.68 -2.02
N VAL A 142 14.98 14.12 -3.22
CA VAL A 142 13.94 13.49 -4.04
C VAL A 142 14.46 12.12 -4.49
N SER A 143 14.33 11.12 -3.63
CA SER A 143 14.73 9.75 -3.92
C SER A 143 13.64 8.82 -3.43
N SER A 144 13.02 8.12 -4.38
CA SER A 144 11.97 7.10 -4.23
C SER A 144 10.63 7.59 -3.67
N TYR A 145 9.78 8.07 -4.58
CA TYR A 145 8.34 8.24 -4.38
C TYR A 145 7.67 6.86 -4.20
N THR A 146 7.82 6.24 -3.03
CA THR A 146 6.82 5.29 -2.53
C THR A 146 5.79 6.16 -1.83
N PRO A 147 4.59 6.39 -2.38
CA PRO A 147 3.54 7.09 -1.65
C PRO A 147 3.29 6.27 -0.38
N SER A 148 3.83 6.72 0.75
CA SER A 148 3.48 6.11 2.02
C SER A 148 1.99 6.31 2.15
N TYR A 149 1.26 5.23 2.43
CA TYR A 149 -0.13 5.30 2.87
C TYR A 149 -0.15 5.95 4.25
N SER A 150 0.30 7.20 4.35
CA SER A 150 0.11 8.02 5.52
C SER A 150 -1.34 8.46 5.48
N ASP A 151 -1.99 8.45 6.63
CA ASP A 151 -3.34 9.00 6.80
C ASP A 151 -3.41 10.51 6.49
N GLU A 152 -2.27 11.13 6.16
CA GLU A 152 -2.14 12.53 5.78
C GLU A 152 -2.46 12.78 4.29
N CYS A 153 -2.44 11.75 3.44
CA CYS A 153 -2.79 11.92 2.02
C CYS A 153 -4.31 11.98 1.80
N THR A 154 -4.75 12.89 0.94
CA THR A 154 -6.16 13.12 0.61
C THR A 154 -6.39 13.35 -0.88
N TRP A 155 -7.62 13.10 -1.32
CA TRP A 155 -8.08 13.43 -2.66
C TRP A 155 -8.50 14.88 -2.75
N VAL A 156 -7.92 15.62 -3.69
CA VAL A 156 -8.28 17.02 -3.95
C VAL A 156 -8.88 17.13 -5.35
N MET A 157 -10.04 17.78 -5.45
CA MET A 157 -10.66 18.06 -6.74
C MET A 157 -9.80 19.08 -7.50
N ASN A 158 -9.36 18.72 -8.70
CA ASN A 158 -8.55 19.55 -9.58
C ASN A 158 -9.39 20.31 -10.62
N SER A 159 -10.44 19.67 -11.15
CA SER A 159 -11.37 20.30 -12.09
C SER A 159 -12.73 19.62 -12.02
N ALA A 160 -13.80 20.35 -12.37
CA ALA A 160 -15.18 19.86 -12.43
C ALA A 160 -15.87 20.37 -13.69
N ARG A 161 -16.77 19.56 -14.25
CA ARG A 161 -17.65 19.89 -15.38
C ARG A 161 -19.05 19.37 -15.13
#